data_AF-A0AAE4EYK8-F1
#
_entry.id   AF-A0AAE4EYK8-F1
#
_cell.length_a   1.000
_cell.length_b   1.000
_cell.length_c   1.000
_cell.angle_alpha   90.00
_cell.angle_beta   90.00
_cell.angle_gamma   90.00
#
_symmetry.space_group_name_H-M   'P 1'
#
loop_
_entity.id
_entity.type
_entity.pdbx_description
1 polymer ?
#
loop_
_entity_poly.entity_id
_entity_poly.type
_entity_poly.pdbx_seq_one_letter_code
_entity_poly.pdbx_strand_id
1 'polypeptide(L)'
;MVGPSVTDADRQRFLRYMQVGFALLVGVSMGLVTLYGGADVLLVLGIFAGGTAIGGLLAWYIIPESVAETPYESFDRGPKPGARTKQRRQGNDGSGQRGADDDGRLSRNRD
;
A
#
# COMPACT_ATOMS: atom_id res chain seq x y z
N MET A 1 -2.08 16.39 -5.07
CA MET A 1 -2.07 15.20 -4.20
C MET A 1 -2.34 14.02 -5.12
N VAL A 2 -1.44 13.04 -5.22
CA VAL A 2 -1.71 11.83 -6.01
C VAL A 2 -2.20 10.76 -5.04
N GLY A 3 -3.50 10.47 -5.09
CA GLY A 3 -4.06 9.30 -4.43
C GLY A 3 -3.53 8.01 -5.07
N PRO A 4 -3.69 6.85 -4.43
CA PRO A 4 -3.28 5.57 -5.00
C PRO A 4 -3.85 5.43 -6.42
N SER A 5 -2.99 5.25 -7.41
CA SER A 5 -3.40 5.12 -8.82
C SER A 5 -4.04 3.76 -9.14
N VAL A 6 -4.18 2.89 -8.14
CA VAL A 6 -4.72 1.54 -8.27
C VAL A 6 -5.79 1.36 -7.21
N THR A 7 -7.02 1.13 -7.66
CA THR A 7 -8.17 0.85 -6.81
C THR A 7 -8.04 -0.53 -6.18
N ASP A 8 -8.59 -0.74 -4.98
CA ASP A 8 -8.55 -2.03 -4.28
C ASP A 8 -9.21 -3.16 -5.11
N ALA A 9 -10.25 -2.81 -5.87
CA ALA A 9 -10.90 -3.72 -6.81
C ALA A 9 -9.93 -4.22 -7.90
N ASP A 10 -9.07 -3.34 -8.42
CA ASP A 10 -8.11 -3.70 -9.47
C ASP A 10 -7.01 -4.63 -8.92
N ARG A 11 -6.61 -4.43 -7.66
CA ARG A 11 -5.65 -5.31 -6.95
C ARG A 11 -6.19 -6.71 -6.74
N GLN A 12 -7.39 -6.82 -6.19
CA GLN A 12 -8.02 -8.12 -5.94
C GLN A 12 -8.17 -8.90 -7.24
N ARG A 13 -8.53 -8.21 -8.32
CA ARG A 13 -8.68 -8.82 -9.65
C ARG A 13 -7.34 -9.30 -10.20
N PHE A 14 -6.28 -8.50 -10.06
CA PHE A 14 -4.93 -8.88 -10.46
C PHE A 14 -4.41 -10.10 -9.69
N LEU A 15 -4.57 -10.12 -8.36
CA LEU A 15 -4.16 -11.25 -7.52
C LEU A 15 -4.91 -12.52 -7.90
N ARG A 16 -6.22 -12.42 -8.15
CA ARG A 16 -7.04 -13.56 -8.60
C ARG A 16 -6.58 -14.10 -9.94
N TYR A 17 -6.25 -13.23 -10.91
CA TYR A 17 -5.70 -13.68 -12.20
C TYR A 17 -4.34 -14.34 -12.06
N MET A 18 -3.47 -13.81 -11.20
CA MET A 18 -2.15 -14.41 -10.93
C MET A 18 -2.29 -15.78 -10.26
N GLN A 19 -3.21 -15.92 -9.30
CA GLN A 19 -3.49 -17.19 -8.61
C GLN A 19 -4.01 -18.26 -9.59
N VAL A 20 -4.99 -17.89 -10.42
CA VAL A 20 -5.53 -18.80 -11.45
C VAL A 20 -4.46 -19.14 -12.49
N GLY A 21 -3.66 -18.15 -12.92
CA GLY A 21 -2.57 -18.34 -13.87
C GLY A 21 -1.49 -19.28 -13.33
N PHE A 22 -1.10 -19.13 -12.07
CA PHE A 22 -0.15 -20.01 -11.40
C PHE A 22 -0.69 -21.44 -11.31
N ALA A 23 -1.94 -21.61 -10.85
CA ALA A 23 -2.57 -22.92 -10.76
C ALA A 23 -2.60 -23.64 -12.12
N LEU A 24 -3.01 -22.92 -13.17
CA LEU A 24 -3.01 -23.45 -14.54
C LEU A 24 -1.60 -23.78 -15.03
N LEU A 25 -0.61 -22.94 -14.76
CA LEU A 25 0.77 -23.19 -15.15
C LEU A 25 1.30 -24.50 -14.56
N VAL A 26 1.03 -24.74 -13.28
CA VAL A 26 1.40 -25.99 -12.59
C VAL A 26 0.69 -27.18 -13.22
N GLY A 27 -0.63 -27.08 -13.41
CA GLY A 27 -1.42 -28.14 -14.04
C GLY A 27 -0.95 -28.50 -15.44
N VAL A 28 -0.80 -27.49 -16.32
CA VAL A 28 -0.30 -27.66 -17.70
C VAL A 28 1.09 -28.28 -17.68
N SER A 29 1.98 -27.82 -16.80
CA SER A 29 3.34 -28.35 -16.69
C SER A 29 3.34 -29.84 -16.32
N MET A 30 2.59 -30.24 -15.28
CA MET A 30 2.49 -31.64 -14.90
C MET A 30 1.82 -32.48 -15.98
N GLY A 31 0.76 -31.98 -16.61
CA GLY A 31 0.08 -32.63 -17.73
C GLY A 31 1.02 -32.89 -18.91
N LEU A 32 1.79 -31.87 -19.33
CA LEU A 32 2.79 -32.03 -20.40
C LEU A 32 3.85 -33.07 -20.01
N VAL A 33 4.41 -32.99 -18.80
CA VAL A 33 5.41 -33.96 -18.32
C VAL A 33 4.88 -35.39 -18.43
N THR A 34 3.64 -35.63 -18.02
CA THR A 34 3.02 -36.96 -18.10
C THR A 34 2.73 -37.41 -19.53
N LEU A 35 2.33 -36.47 -20.39
CA LEU A 35 2.09 -36.75 -21.81
C LEU A 35 3.39 -37.16 -22.51
N TYR A 36 4.48 -36.44 -22.25
CA TYR A 36 5.81 -36.80 -22.75
C TYR A 36 6.33 -38.12 -22.16
N GLY A 37 5.88 -38.48 -20.96
CA GLY A 37 6.15 -39.79 -20.35
C GLY A 37 5.42 -40.97 -20.99
N GLY A 38 4.56 -40.74 -22.01
CA GLY A 38 3.79 -41.79 -22.68
C GLY A 38 2.61 -42.31 -21.87
N ALA A 39 2.14 -41.53 -20.89
CA ALA A 39 0.97 -41.90 -20.08
C ALA A 39 -0.33 -41.91 -20.91
N ASP A 40 -1.29 -42.72 -20.47
CA ASP A 40 -2.64 -42.73 -21.03
C ASP A 40 -3.32 -41.34 -20.90
N VAL A 41 -4.14 -40.97 -21.89
CA VAL A 41 -4.80 -39.67 -21.95
C VAL A 41 -5.69 -39.40 -20.73
N LEU A 42 -6.36 -40.42 -20.19
CA LEU A 42 -7.14 -40.29 -18.95
C LEU A 42 -6.24 -39.96 -17.75
N LEU A 43 -5.05 -40.56 -17.70
CA LEU A 43 -4.10 -40.32 -16.63
C LEU A 43 -3.49 -38.92 -16.73
N VAL A 44 -3.16 -38.46 -17.94
CA VAL A 44 -2.72 -37.09 -18.20
C VAL A 44 -3.77 -36.08 -17.74
N LEU A 45 -5.04 -36.31 -18.07
CA LEU A 45 -6.14 -35.42 -17.66
C LEU A 45 -6.33 -35.42 -16.14
N GLY A 46 -6.19 -36.58 -15.51
CA GLY A 46 -6.20 -36.71 -14.05
C GLY A 46 -5.07 -35.95 -13.37
N ILE A 47 -3.84 -36.04 -13.90
CA ILE A 47 -2.68 -35.34 -13.35
C ILE A 47 -2.75 -33.84 -13.63
N PHE A 48 -3.24 -33.43 -14.80
CA PHE A 48 -3.52 -32.03 -15.07
C PHE A 48 -4.52 -31.43 -14.07
N ALA A 49 -5.64 -32.12 -13.83
CA ALA A 49 -6.66 -31.68 -12.89
C ALA A 49 -6.13 -31.66 -11.45
N GLY A 50 -5.41 -32.72 -11.04
CA GLY A 50 -4.80 -32.82 -9.71
C GLY A 50 -3.72 -31.76 -9.48
N GLY A 51 -2.82 -31.57 -10.46
CA GLY A 51 -1.78 -30.55 -10.42
C GLY A 51 -2.35 -29.13 -10.38
N THR A 52 -3.42 -28.86 -11.12
CA THR A 52 -4.12 -27.57 -11.07
C THR A 52 -4.76 -27.34 -9.70
N ALA A 53 -5.42 -28.35 -9.13
CA ALA A 53 -6.03 -28.25 -7.80
C ALA A 53 -4.99 -27.99 -6.71
N ILE A 54 -3.87 -28.72 -6.73
CA ILE A 54 -2.75 -28.53 -5.81
C ILE A 54 -2.11 -27.15 -6.00
N GLY A 55 -1.88 -26.72 -7.25
CA GLY A 55 -1.33 -25.40 -7.56
C GLY A 55 -2.24 -24.26 -7.08
N GLY A 56 -3.56 -24.43 -7.23
CA GLY A 56 -4.55 -23.48 -6.71
C GLY A 56 -4.58 -23.41 -5.19
N LEU A 57 -4.53 -24.58 -4.52
CA LEU A 57 -4.46 -24.67 -3.06
C LEU A 57 -3.19 -23.99 -2.52
N LEU A 58 -2.06 -24.22 -3.19
CA LEU A 58 -0.78 -23.63 -2.82
C LEU A 58 -0.77 -22.12 -3.03
N ALA A 59 -1.35 -21.65 -4.13
CA ALA A 59 -1.46 -20.23 -4.38
C ALA A 59 -2.41 -19.53 -3.39
N TRP A 60 -3.48 -20.20 -2.95
CA TRP A 60 -4.35 -19.69 -1.87
C TRP A 60 -3.61 -19.60 -0.53
N TYR A 61 -2.73 -20.57 -0.26
CA TYR A 61 -1.92 -20.58 0.96
C TYR A 61 -0.82 -19.51 0.95
N ILE A 62 -0.15 -19.30 -0.19
CA ILE A 62 0.99 -18.37 -0.31
C ILE A 62 0.53 -16.92 -0.46
N ILE A 63 -0.58 -16.68 -1.19
CA ILE A 63 -1.12 -15.35 -1.44
C ILE A 63 -2.45 -15.25 -0.69
N PRO A 64 -2.43 -15.02 0.63
CA PRO A 64 -3.66 -14.82 1.36
C PRO A 64 -4.35 -13.55 0.83
N GLU A 65 -5.67 -13.57 0.76
CA GLU A 65 -6.49 -12.41 0.38
C GLU A 65 -6.18 -11.18 1.27
N SER A 66 -5.56 -11.39 2.44
CA SER A 66 -5.04 -10.34 3.32
C SER A 66 -3.92 -9.49 2.72
N VAL A 67 -3.24 -9.93 1.65
CA VAL A 67 -2.29 -9.07 0.91
C VAL A 67 -3.03 -7.96 0.15
N ALA A 68 -4.29 -8.19 -0.24
CA ALA A 68 -5.14 -7.13 -0.80
C ALA A 68 -5.49 -6.05 0.23
N GLU A 69 -5.44 -6.40 1.52
CA GLU A 69 -5.70 -5.51 2.65
C GLU A 69 -4.41 -5.08 3.35
N THR A 70 -3.24 -5.40 2.80
CA THR A 70 -2.04 -4.69 3.25
C THR A 70 -2.22 -3.25 2.79
N PRO A 71 -2.38 -2.30 3.74
CA PRO A 71 -2.08 -0.95 3.38
C PRO A 71 -0.62 -1.03 2.94
N TYR A 72 -0.23 -0.35 1.88
CA TYR A 72 1.08 0.26 2.02
C TYR A 72 0.89 1.17 3.22
N GLU A 73 1.20 0.67 4.42
CA GLU A 73 1.81 1.51 5.41
C GLU A 73 2.91 2.18 4.61
N SER A 74 2.63 3.43 4.23
CA SER A 74 3.67 4.41 4.24
C SER A 74 4.34 4.17 5.56
N PHE A 75 5.45 3.42 5.57
CA PHE A 75 6.48 3.58 6.55
C PHE A 75 6.52 5.08 6.78
N ASP A 76 6.11 5.49 7.97
CA ASP A 76 5.93 6.88 8.34
C ASP A 76 7.20 7.59 7.89
N ARG A 77 7.13 8.17 6.70
CA ARG A 77 8.31 8.69 6.03
C ARG A 77 8.53 9.93 6.83
N GLY A 78 9.51 9.84 7.73
CA GLY A 78 9.69 10.75 8.84
C GLY A 78 9.45 12.19 8.45
N PRO A 79 9.03 13.03 9.40
CA PRO A 79 8.40 14.33 9.19
C PRO A 79 8.92 15.03 7.92
N LYS A 80 8.04 15.22 6.92
CA LYS A 80 8.40 15.80 5.61
C LYS A 80 9.41 16.96 5.79
N PRO A 81 10.62 16.87 5.21
CA PRO A 81 11.62 17.93 5.34
C PRO A 81 11.04 19.20 4.70
N GLY A 82 10.71 20.19 5.55
CA GLY A 82 10.04 21.43 5.14
C GLY A 82 8.77 21.76 5.92
N ALA A 83 8.17 20.82 6.66
CA ALA A 83 7.01 21.11 7.51
C ALA A 83 7.35 22.10 8.64
N ARG A 84 8.57 22.01 9.21
CA ARG A 84 9.03 22.92 10.27
C ARG A 84 9.26 24.36 9.80
N THR A 85 9.59 24.55 8.53
CA THR A 85 9.91 25.88 7.99
C THR A 85 8.66 26.77 7.90
N LYS A 86 7.48 26.17 7.68
CA LYS A 86 6.21 26.92 7.66
C LYS A 86 5.78 27.38 9.05
N GLN A 87 5.97 26.55 10.08
CA GLN A 87 5.65 26.92 11.46
C GLN A 87 6.54 28.06 11.98
N ARG A 88 7.83 28.09 11.59
CA ARG A 88 8.74 29.16 11.99
C ARG A 88 8.44 30.51 11.32
N ARG A 89 7.85 30.50 10.12
CA ARG A 89 7.45 31.75 9.44
C ARG A 89 6.15 32.31 10.03
N GLN A 90 5.17 31.46 10.29
CA GLN A 90 3.89 31.87 10.89
C GLN A 90 4.04 32.41 12.33
N GLY A 91 5.01 31.90 13.10
CA GLY A 91 5.31 32.41 14.44
C GLY A 91 6.00 33.77 14.48
N ASN A 92 6.58 34.23 13.37
CA ASN A 92 7.31 35.50 13.31
C ASN A 92 6.44 36.69 12.87
N ASP A 93 5.26 36.41 12.31
CA ASP A 93 4.35 37.44 11.80
C ASP A 93 3.29 37.85 12.86
N GLY A 94 3.30 37.22 14.04
CA GLY A 94 2.32 37.43 15.11
C GLY A 94 2.84 38.12 16.39
N SER A 95 4.13 38.43 16.50
CA SER A 95 4.74 38.97 17.73
C SER A 95 5.47 40.30 17.53
N GLY A 96 4.96 41.15 16.63
CA GLY A 96 5.62 42.38 16.20
C GLY A 96 5.08 43.70 16.75
N GLN A 97 4.07 43.75 17.63
CA GLN A 97 3.56 45.05 18.12
C GLN A 97 3.05 45.01 19.58
N ARG A 98 3.97 44.81 20.53
CA ARG A 98 3.83 45.25 21.93
C ARG A 98 5.17 45.76 22.45
N GLY A 99 5.58 46.94 21.96
CA GLY A 99 6.47 47.85 22.68
C GLY A 99 5.66 49.13 22.88
N ALA A 100 5.21 49.43 24.09
CA ALA A 100 5.97 50.15 25.11
C ALA A 100 6.14 51.62 24.70
N ASP A 101 5.13 52.43 25.02
CA ASP A 101 5.32 53.84 25.37
C ASP A 101 4.48 54.09 26.63
N ASP A 102 5.22 53.94 27.73
CA ASP A 102 4.88 54.30 29.10
C ASP A 102 5.20 55.80 29.25
N ASP A 103 4.18 56.67 29.21
CA ASP A 103 4.31 58.08 29.60
C ASP A 103 3.03 58.54 30.30
N GLY A 104 2.78 57.94 31.46
CA GLY A 104 1.68 58.26 32.38
C GLY A 104 2.10 59.07 33.61
N ARG A 105 3.12 59.94 33.51
CA ARG A 105 3.59 60.71 34.68
C ARG A 105 3.15 62.18 34.67
N LEU A 106 2.11 62.41 35.47
CA LEU A 106 2.00 63.49 36.45
C LEU A 106 2.17 64.93 35.94
N SER A 107 1.06 65.57 35.59
CA SER A 107 0.91 67.02 35.70
C SER A 107 -0.52 67.33 36.15
N ARG A 108 -0.76 67.16 37.45
CA ARG A 108 -1.99 67.57 38.13
C ARG A 108 -1.68 68.04 39.56
N ASN A 109 -1.63 69.37 39.72
CA ASN A 109 -1.69 70.23 40.92
C ASN A 109 -0.59 71.30 40.82
N ARG A 110 -0.88 72.59 40.59
CA ARG A 110 -1.69 73.55 41.37
C ARG A 110 -1.04 73.82 42.73
N ASP A 111 -0.19 74.84 42.78
CA ASP A 111 -0.38 76.09 43.52
C ASP A 111 0.60 77.16 43.00
#